data_AF-A0A136Q4S7-F1
#
_entry.id   AF-A0A136Q4S7-F1
#
_cell.length_a   1.000
_cell.length_b   1.000
_cell.length_c   1.000
_cell.angle_alpha   90.00
_cell.angle_beta   90.00
_cell.angle_gamma   90.00
#
_symmetry.space_group_name_H-M   'P 1'
#
loop_
_entity.id
_entity.type
_entity.pdbx_description
1 polymer ?
#
loop_
_entity_poly.entity_id
_entity_poly.type
_entity_poly.pdbx_seq_one_letter_code
_entity_poly.pdbx_strand_id
1 'polypeptide(L)'
;MKLHKYDLTSATPLELIPNAASEFEIGQALKLANGAAAACGATDKPVFLCMAKSAADDLNDLPVVRVNPQMELAAELAAAGTALKIGDAVTLAADGIRVTATTTSGVFTVTGFEEGVAAGETVYGRVL
;
A
#
# COMPACT_ATOMS: atom_id res chain seq x y z
N MET A 1 15.42 -26.95 -2.69
CA MET A 1 14.98 -27.18 -1.29
C MET A 1 13.78 -26.28 -1.04
N LYS A 2 12.57 -26.82 -0.81
CA LYS A 2 11.37 -26.02 -0.51
C LYS A 2 11.02 -26.24 0.96
N LEU A 3 11.20 -25.20 1.78
CA LEU A 3 10.86 -25.23 3.20
C LEU A 3 9.94 -24.05 3.54
N HIS A 4 8.73 -24.06 2.99
CA HIS A 4 7.60 -23.37 3.60
C HIS A 4 6.29 -24.02 3.15
N LYS A 5 5.45 -24.35 4.12
CA LYS A 5 4.04 -24.69 3.94
C LYS A 5 3.28 -23.97 5.04
N TYR A 6 2.33 -23.13 4.65
CA TYR A 6 1.41 -22.48 5.58
C TYR A 6 0.22 -23.42 5.84
N ASP A 7 -0.09 -23.64 7.11
CA ASP A 7 -1.17 -24.51 7.59
C ASP A 7 -2.43 -23.72 8.01
N LEU A 8 -2.39 -22.38 7.95
CA LEU A 8 -3.51 -21.49 8.28
C LEU A 8 -3.62 -20.35 7.25
N THR A 9 -4.85 -19.88 7.02
CA THR A 9 -5.22 -18.86 6.02
C THR A 9 -5.01 -17.39 6.45
N SER A 10 -4.06 -17.02 7.35
CA SER A 10 -4.08 -15.60 7.81
C SER A 10 -2.78 -14.96 8.33
N ALA A 11 -1.64 -15.16 7.67
CA ALA A 11 -0.55 -14.19 7.74
C ALA A 11 0.02 -14.01 6.33
N THR A 12 -0.01 -12.78 5.82
CA THR A 12 0.63 -12.44 4.55
C THR A 12 2.15 -12.60 4.71
N PRO A 13 2.81 -13.46 3.93
CA PRO A 13 4.22 -13.75 4.11
C PRO A 13 5.08 -12.50 3.83
N LEU A 14 6.19 -12.39 4.56
CA LEU A 14 7.28 -11.52 4.17
C LEU A 14 7.97 -12.15 2.95
N GLU A 15 8.01 -11.42 1.84
CA GLU A 15 8.62 -11.82 0.59
C GLU A 15 9.82 -10.90 0.30
N LEU A 16 10.80 -11.43 -0.44
CA LEU A 16 11.93 -10.66 -0.96
C LEU A 16 11.72 -10.50 -2.47
N ILE A 17 11.67 -9.27 -2.96
CA ILE A 17 11.50 -8.97 -4.39
C ILE A 17 12.67 -8.11 -4.90
N PRO A 18 13.06 -8.23 -6.19
CA PRO A 18 14.18 -7.44 -6.72
C PRO A 18 13.93 -5.93 -6.63
N ASN A 19 14.91 -5.18 -6.13
CA ASN A 19 14.93 -3.71 -6.20
C ASN A 19 15.57 -3.26 -7.52
N ALA A 20 14.90 -2.36 -8.25
CA ALA A 20 15.42 -1.73 -9.46
C ALA A 20 16.28 -0.49 -9.14
N ALA A 21 17.20 -0.58 -8.17
CA ALA A 21 18.05 0.55 -7.77
C ALA A 21 17.26 1.82 -7.36
N SER A 22 16.08 1.61 -6.77
CA SER A 22 15.13 2.69 -6.45
C SER A 22 15.01 2.93 -4.95
N GLU A 23 14.74 4.19 -4.60
CA GLU A 23 14.43 4.61 -3.23
C GLU A 23 12.97 4.26 -2.90
N PHE A 24 12.79 3.60 -1.76
CA PHE A 24 11.48 3.24 -1.21
C PHE A 24 11.46 3.49 0.29
N GLU A 25 10.27 3.82 0.79
CA GLU A 25 10.03 4.05 2.22
C GLU A 25 9.15 2.94 2.82
N ILE A 26 9.29 2.74 4.13
CA ILE A 26 8.48 1.76 4.87
C ILE A 26 6.99 2.14 4.76
N GLY A 27 6.14 1.16 4.47
CA GLY A 27 4.70 1.34 4.29
C GLY A 27 4.29 1.79 2.89
N GLN A 28 5.23 2.09 2.01
CA GLN A 28 4.93 2.49 0.64
C GLN A 28 4.30 1.35 -0.16
N ALA A 29 3.24 1.68 -0.90
CA ALA A 29 2.56 0.79 -1.83
C ALA A 29 3.38 0.59 -3.10
N LEU A 30 3.64 -0.68 -3.41
CA LEU A 30 4.45 -1.10 -4.53
C LEU A 30 3.68 -2.03 -5.47
N LYS A 31 4.09 -2.00 -6.74
CA LYS A 31 3.71 -2.92 -7.81
C LYS A 31 4.96 -3.59 -8.39
N LEU A 32 4.75 -4.62 -9.19
CA LEU A 32 5.81 -5.17 -10.04
C LEU A 32 5.78 -4.50 -11.41
N ALA A 33 6.91 -3.92 -11.82
CA ALA A 33 7.14 -3.45 -13.16
C ALA A 33 8.44 -4.06 -13.69
N ASN A 34 8.39 -4.65 -14.88
CA ASN A 34 9.56 -5.28 -15.51
C ASN A 34 10.30 -6.31 -14.62
N GLY A 35 9.57 -6.98 -13.72
CA GLY A 35 10.13 -7.99 -12.82
C GLY A 35 10.79 -7.47 -11.54
N ALA A 36 10.71 -6.17 -11.25
CA ALA A 36 11.25 -5.55 -10.05
C ALA A 36 10.22 -4.63 -9.36
N ALA A 37 10.54 -4.22 -8.13
CA ALA A 37 9.74 -3.28 -7.34
C ALA A 37 9.63 -1.92 -8.04
N ALA A 38 8.42 -1.37 -8.08
CA ALA A 38 8.13 -0.01 -8.54
C ALA A 38 7.05 0.63 -7.67
N ALA A 39 7.13 1.95 -7.49
CA ALA A 39 6.11 2.68 -6.75
C ALA A 39 4.75 2.64 -7.46
N CYS A 40 3.66 2.54 -6.69
CA CYS A 40 2.31 2.72 -7.19
C CYS A 40 2.01 4.20 -7.46
N GLY A 41 1.41 4.49 -8.61
CA GLY A 41 0.73 5.75 -8.88
C GLY A 41 -0.70 5.76 -8.30
N ALA A 42 -1.38 6.90 -8.44
CA ALA A 42 -2.67 7.17 -7.78
C ALA A 42 -3.75 6.10 -8.00
N THR A 43 -3.81 5.52 -9.20
CA THR A 43 -4.82 4.52 -9.60
C THR A 43 -4.23 3.14 -9.83
N ASP A 44 -2.93 2.94 -9.55
CA ASP A 44 -2.33 1.62 -9.63
C ASP A 44 -2.81 0.79 -8.44
N LYS A 45 -3.18 -0.47 -8.68
CA LYS A 45 -3.52 -1.40 -7.61
C LYS A 45 -2.24 -1.85 -6.89
N PRO A 46 -2.06 -1.56 -5.59
CA PRO A 46 -0.97 -2.10 -4.79
C PRO A 46 -0.98 -3.62 -4.76
N VAL A 47 0.20 -4.22 -4.96
CA VAL A 47 0.41 -5.66 -4.81
C VAL A 47 1.25 -5.96 -3.58
N PHE A 48 2.12 -5.02 -3.20
CA PHE A 48 3.06 -5.16 -2.10
C PHE A 48 3.10 -3.90 -1.24
N LEU A 49 3.42 -4.08 0.04
CA LEU A 49 3.76 -3.02 0.99
C LEU A 49 5.23 -3.16 1.36
N CYS A 50 5.98 -2.07 1.26
CA CYS A 50 7.38 -2.04 1.58
C CYS A 50 7.63 -2.19 3.10
N MET A 51 8.55 -3.06 3.50
CA MET A 51 8.87 -3.32 4.91
C MET A 51 10.24 -2.79 5.35
N ALA A 52 11.05 -2.27 4.43
CA ALA A 52 12.34 -1.66 4.74
C ALA A 52 12.60 -0.47 3.83
N LYS A 53 13.34 0.52 4.34
CA LYS A 53 13.81 1.63 3.53
C LYS A 53 14.91 1.14 2.56
N SER A 54 14.86 1.58 1.31
CA SER A 54 15.97 1.44 0.34
C SER A 54 16.44 2.81 -0.11
N ALA A 55 17.69 2.88 -0.57
CA ALA A 55 18.25 4.09 -1.18
C ALA A 55 18.32 3.95 -2.71
N ALA A 56 18.53 5.07 -3.40
CA ALA A 56 18.90 5.03 -4.81
C ALA A 56 20.15 4.14 -5.02
N ASP A 57 20.19 3.41 -6.13
CA ASP A 57 21.25 2.45 -6.49
C ASP A 57 21.35 1.21 -5.58
N ASP A 58 20.39 1.00 -4.66
CA ASP A 58 20.32 -0.22 -3.86
C ASP A 58 19.82 -1.41 -4.69
N LEU A 59 20.67 -2.43 -4.83
CA LEU A 59 20.39 -3.64 -5.60
C LEU A 59 20.04 -4.84 -4.70
N ASN A 60 19.97 -4.65 -3.38
CA ASN A 60 19.54 -5.71 -2.48
C ASN A 60 18.05 -6.02 -2.70
N ASP A 61 17.67 -7.28 -2.50
CA ASP A 61 16.26 -7.66 -2.53
C ASP A 61 15.49 -6.92 -1.43
N LEU A 62 14.36 -6.34 -1.82
CA LEU A 62 13.51 -5.54 -0.96
C LEU A 62 12.55 -6.44 -0.19
N PRO A 63 12.53 -6.38 1.15
CA PRO A 63 11.52 -7.06 1.94
C PRO A 63 10.17 -6.36 1.81
N VAL A 64 9.14 -7.14 1.47
CA VAL A 64 7.79 -6.66 1.25
C VAL A 64 6.76 -7.61 1.84
N VAL A 65 5.58 -7.10 2.12
CA VAL A 65 4.39 -7.92 2.43
C VAL A 65 3.43 -7.85 1.26
N ARG A 66 2.98 -9.02 0.78
CA ARG A 66 1.97 -9.06 -0.26
C ARG A 66 0.61 -8.62 0.29
N VAL A 67 -0.03 -7.70 -0.41
CA VAL A 67 -1.35 -7.18 -0.05
C VAL A 67 -2.40 -8.25 -0.30
N ASN A 68 -3.18 -8.56 0.73
CA ASN A 68 -4.35 -9.44 0.63
C ASN A 68 -5.62 -8.56 0.62
N PRO A 69 -6.62 -8.80 -0.25
CA PRO A 69 -7.89 -8.08 -0.24
C PRO A 69 -8.64 -8.07 1.10
N GLN A 70 -8.34 -9.01 2.00
CA GLN A 70 -8.94 -9.09 3.34
C GLN A 70 -8.15 -8.31 4.41
N MET A 71 -6.95 -7.82 4.07
CA MET A 71 -6.09 -7.06 4.97
C MET A 71 -6.62 -5.62 5.09
N GLU A 72 -6.92 -5.21 6.32
CA GLU A 72 -7.23 -3.82 6.62
C GLU A 72 -5.94 -3.05 6.86
N LEU A 73 -5.84 -1.88 6.24
CA LEU A 73 -4.69 -1.00 6.23
C LEU A 73 -5.10 0.35 6.80
N ALA A 74 -4.17 1.00 7.48
CA ALA A 74 -4.29 2.38 7.94
C ALA A 74 -3.44 3.27 7.04
N ALA A 75 -4.01 4.40 6.61
CA ALA A 75 -3.31 5.43 5.86
C ALA A 75 -3.80 6.81 6.30
N GLU A 76 -2.96 7.83 6.19
CA GLU A 76 -3.40 9.21 6.42
C GLU A 76 -4.04 9.81 5.17
N LEU A 77 -5.01 10.70 5.36
CA LEU A 77 -5.58 11.52 4.30
C LEU A 77 -4.61 12.64 3.89
N ALA A 78 -4.19 12.66 2.63
CA ALA A 78 -3.36 13.73 2.06
C ALA A 78 -4.11 15.06 1.89
N ALA A 79 -5.45 15.04 1.90
CA ALA A 79 -6.32 16.20 1.84
C ALA A 79 -7.64 15.91 2.57
N ALA A 80 -8.33 16.95 3.06
CA ALA A 80 -9.58 16.78 3.79
C ALA A 80 -10.65 16.05 2.94
N GLY A 81 -11.20 14.98 3.49
CA GLY A 81 -12.20 14.11 2.88
C GLY A 81 -13.61 14.35 3.43
N THR A 82 -14.05 15.60 3.54
CA THR A 82 -15.34 15.97 4.17
C THR A 82 -16.57 15.31 3.55
N ALA A 83 -16.47 14.83 2.30
CA ALA A 83 -17.53 14.12 1.59
C ALA A 83 -17.36 12.59 1.59
N LEU A 84 -16.24 12.06 2.10
CA LEU A 84 -15.94 10.64 2.10
C LEU A 84 -16.87 9.87 3.06
N LYS A 85 -17.22 8.67 2.65
CA LYS A 85 -18.04 7.72 3.39
C LYS A 85 -17.38 6.35 3.39
N ILE A 86 -17.74 5.52 4.37
CA ILE A 86 -17.40 4.10 4.35
C ILE A 86 -17.97 3.48 3.07
N GLY A 87 -17.14 2.74 2.35
CA GLY A 87 -17.44 2.15 1.04
C GLY A 87 -16.95 2.98 -0.15
N ASP A 88 -16.56 4.25 0.03
CA ASP A 88 -15.93 5.02 -1.04
C ASP A 88 -14.56 4.44 -1.36
N ALA A 89 -14.25 4.30 -2.66
CA ALA A 89 -12.91 3.94 -3.12
C ALA A 89 -12.15 5.23 -3.44
N VAL A 90 -10.99 5.44 -2.82
CA VAL A 90 -10.13 6.62 -3.01
C VAL A 90 -8.79 6.26 -3.68
N THR A 91 -8.16 7.25 -4.31
CA THR A 91 -6.85 7.08 -4.94
C THR A 91 -5.71 7.18 -3.91
N LEU A 92 -4.56 6.62 -4.25
CA LEU A 92 -3.32 6.86 -3.51
C LEU A 92 -2.81 8.28 -3.75
N ALA A 93 -2.06 8.83 -2.79
CA ALA A 93 -1.28 10.02 -2.96
C ALA A 93 0.02 9.73 -3.74
N ALA A 94 0.72 10.78 -4.18
CA ALA A 94 1.94 10.64 -4.98
C ALA A 94 3.11 9.95 -4.25
N ASP A 95 3.10 9.92 -2.91
CA ASP A 95 4.08 9.19 -2.11
C ASP A 95 3.80 7.68 -2.05
N GLY A 96 2.59 7.24 -2.41
CA GLY A 96 2.18 5.84 -2.32
C GLY A 96 2.03 5.34 -0.88
N ILE A 97 2.03 6.21 0.12
CA ILE A 97 1.85 5.87 1.55
C ILE A 97 0.48 6.36 2.01
N ARG A 98 0.12 7.59 1.61
CA ARG A 98 -1.12 8.25 1.98
C ARG A 98 -2.20 8.03 0.91
N VAL A 99 -3.44 8.33 1.28
CA VAL A 99 -4.59 8.28 0.37
C VAL A 99 -5.17 9.68 0.19
N THR A 100 -5.80 9.94 -0.96
CA THR A 100 -6.45 11.24 -1.21
C THR A 100 -7.95 11.16 -0.92
N ALA A 101 -8.67 12.27 -1.10
CA ALA A 101 -10.14 12.29 -1.09
C ALA A 101 -10.76 12.09 -2.49
N THR A 102 -9.95 11.77 -3.50
CA THR A 102 -10.42 11.60 -4.88
C THR A 102 -11.04 10.22 -5.03
N THR A 103 -12.34 10.15 -5.32
CA THR A 103 -13.06 8.88 -5.47
C THR A 103 -13.06 8.33 -6.89
N THR A 104 -12.71 9.15 -7.88
CA THR A 104 -12.63 8.71 -9.27
C THR A 104 -11.45 7.77 -9.44
N SER A 105 -11.73 6.54 -9.92
CA SER A 105 -10.72 5.50 -10.12
C SER A 105 -9.94 5.12 -8.86
N GLY A 106 -10.59 5.19 -7.69
CA GLY A 106 -10.00 4.81 -6.43
C GLY A 106 -9.63 3.32 -6.36
N VAL A 107 -8.56 3.04 -5.62
CA VAL A 107 -8.00 1.68 -5.43
C VAL A 107 -8.00 1.26 -3.95
N PHE A 108 -8.24 2.20 -3.04
CA PHE A 108 -8.33 1.98 -1.60
C PHE A 108 -9.76 2.20 -1.14
N THR A 109 -10.47 1.15 -0.76
CA THR A 109 -11.85 1.23 -0.29
C THR A 109 -11.87 1.51 1.20
N VAL A 110 -12.48 2.63 1.59
CA VAL A 110 -12.61 3.05 2.98
C VAL A 110 -13.51 2.09 3.75
N THR A 111 -13.02 1.56 4.86
CA THR A 111 -13.78 0.70 5.79
C THR A 111 -14.10 1.41 7.11
N GLY A 112 -13.36 2.46 7.47
CA GLY A 112 -13.60 3.23 8.69
C GLY A 112 -12.71 4.46 8.80
N PHE A 113 -12.96 5.28 9.81
CA PHE A 113 -12.17 6.46 10.17
C PHE A 113 -11.84 6.37 11.67
N GLU A 114 -10.67 6.87 12.06
CA GLU A 114 -10.26 6.83 13.47
C GLU A 114 -10.92 7.97 14.27
N GLU A 115 -10.63 9.23 13.94
CA GLU A 115 -11.18 10.41 14.65
C GLU A 115 -11.99 11.33 13.72
N GLY A 116 -11.57 11.47 12.46
CA GLY A 116 -12.24 12.36 11.51
C GLY A 116 -11.80 12.22 10.06
N VAL A 117 -12.06 13.26 9.26
CA VAL A 117 -11.79 13.32 7.81
C VAL A 117 -11.01 14.57 7.40
N ALA A 118 -10.29 15.20 8.33
CA ALA A 118 -9.36 16.28 8.01
C ALA A 118 -8.09 15.72 7.34
N ALA A 119 -7.28 16.60 6.74
CA ALA A 119 -5.97 16.18 6.23
C ALA A 119 -5.05 15.77 7.39
N GLY A 120 -4.33 14.66 7.24
CA GLY A 120 -3.49 14.05 8.28
C GLY A 120 -4.23 13.06 9.18
N GLU A 121 -5.56 12.98 9.10
CA GLU A 121 -6.34 12.00 9.87
C GLU A 121 -6.19 10.59 9.30
N THR A 122 -6.23 9.60 10.19
CA THR A 122 -6.17 8.18 9.81
C THR A 122 -7.49 7.70 9.23
N VAL A 123 -7.41 7.07 8.07
CA VAL A 123 -8.49 6.30 7.45
C VAL A 123 -8.09 4.83 7.34
N TYR A 124 -9.04 3.95 7.66
CA TYR A 124 -8.89 2.51 7.49
C TYR A 124 -9.53 2.07 6.18
N GLY A 125 -8.93 1.08 5.54
CA GLY A 125 -9.47 0.55 4.31
C GLY A 125 -8.75 -0.66 3.77
N ARG A 126 -9.19 -1.11 2.59
CA ARG A 126 -8.68 -2.30 1.92
C ARG A 126 -8.37 -1.97 0.48
N VAL A 127 -7.30 -2.54 -0.03
CA VAL A 127 -6.94 -2.45 -1.44
C VAL A 127 -7.71 -3.52 -2.22
N LEU A 128 -8.48 -3.11 -3.22
CA LEU A 128 -9.30 -4.00 -4.06
C LEU A 128 -8.67 -4.30 -5.42
#